data_AF-A0A1W5WZN7-F1
#
_entry.id   AF-A0A1W5WZN7-F1
#
_cell.length_a   1.000
_cell.length_b   1.000
_cell.length_c   1.000
_cell.angle_alpha   90.00
_cell.angle_beta   90.00
_cell.angle_gamma   90.00
#
_symmetry.space_group_name_H-M   'P 1'
#
loop_
_entity.id
_entity.type
_entity.pdbx_description
1 polymer ?
#
loop_
_entity_poly.entity_id
_entity_poly.type
_entity_poly.pdbx_seq_one_letter_code
_entity_poly.pdbx_strand_id
1 'polypeptide(L)'
;GYQIAHGILAEFDNHPFELDKMVLTDWRDSHLGNEPYLRANNSKIPTFLYAMPFDSSLIFLEETSLVSRPVLSYMEIKRRMVARLRHLGIRVKKVIEVEKCLIPMGGPLPRIPQNVMAIGGISGVVHPSTGYMVARTMAIAPVVAETIAECLGSTRIIRGRALYHKAWNGLRPIEKRCTREFCSFGMETLLKLDLMGTRGFFQAFFDLDPYYWRCFLSSRLALPELACFSLSLFVHALNSSRFDIVTKCPVPLVRMLGNLALET
;
A
#
# COMPACT_ATOMS: atom_id res chain seq x y z
N GLY A 1 6.59 -5.78 -4.80
CA GLY A 1 5.77 -6.02 -6.01
C GLY A 1 5.43 -4.69 -6.63
N TYR A 2 4.42 -4.65 -7.48
CA TYR A 2 3.89 -3.41 -8.04
C TYR A 2 2.39 -3.32 -7.78
N GLN A 3 1.93 -2.14 -7.41
CA GLN A 3 0.52 -1.77 -7.43
C GLN A 3 0.29 -0.96 -8.70
N ILE A 4 -0.84 -1.20 -9.34
CA ILE A 4 -1.24 -0.49 -10.54
C ILE A 4 -2.73 -0.17 -10.44
N ALA A 5 -3.11 1.02 -10.87
CA ALA A 5 -4.46 1.51 -10.79
C ALA A 5 -4.89 2.30 -12.01
N HIS A 6 -6.19 2.30 -12.26
CA HIS A 6 -6.84 3.20 -13.20
C HIS A 6 -7.94 3.97 -12.47
N GLY A 7 -7.73 5.29 -12.38
CA GLY A 7 -8.70 6.22 -11.81
C GLY A 7 -9.39 7.05 -12.87
N ILE A 8 -10.62 7.48 -12.59
CA ILE A 8 -11.29 8.57 -13.30
C ILE A 8 -11.98 9.49 -12.29
N LEU A 9 -11.90 10.80 -12.53
CA LEU A 9 -12.85 11.77 -11.99
C LEU A 9 -13.86 12.06 -13.09
N ALA A 10 -15.14 11.84 -12.82
CA ALA A 10 -16.15 11.93 -13.86
C ALA A 10 -17.49 12.42 -13.34
N GLU A 11 -18.27 13.00 -14.26
CA GLU A 11 -19.67 13.34 -14.09
C GLU A 11 -20.57 12.19 -14.58
N PHE A 12 -21.66 11.94 -13.87
CA PHE A 12 -22.59 10.84 -14.10
C PHE A 12 -24.05 11.31 -14.07
N ASP A 13 -24.96 10.46 -14.53
CA ASP A 13 -26.41 10.68 -14.34
C ASP A 13 -26.82 10.58 -12.87
N ASN A 14 -26.37 9.51 -12.22
CA ASN A 14 -26.54 9.17 -10.81
C ASN A 14 -25.54 8.04 -10.47
N HIS A 15 -25.23 7.83 -9.19
CA HIS A 15 -24.39 6.72 -8.74
C HIS A 15 -24.92 6.07 -7.44
N PRO A 16 -24.62 4.79 -7.18
CA PRO A 16 -25.15 4.08 -6.01
C PRO A 16 -24.40 4.34 -4.68
N PHE A 17 -23.36 5.17 -4.70
CA PHE A 17 -22.51 5.42 -3.54
C PHE A 17 -23.08 6.52 -2.62
N GLU A 18 -22.92 6.35 -1.31
CA GLU A 18 -23.33 7.34 -0.31
C GLU A 18 -22.38 8.54 -0.29
N LEU A 19 -22.89 9.77 -0.25
CA LEU A 19 -22.09 11.01 -0.37
C LEU A 19 -21.13 11.23 0.81
N ASP A 20 -21.51 10.82 2.01
CA ASP A 20 -20.72 11.02 3.22
C ASP A 20 -19.76 9.85 3.52
N LYS A 21 -19.55 8.94 2.55
CA LYS A 21 -18.71 7.76 2.72
C LYS A 21 -17.80 7.51 1.53
N MET A 22 -16.55 7.22 1.82
CA MET A 22 -15.63 6.61 0.85
C MET A 22 -15.78 5.09 0.91
N VAL A 23 -15.91 4.45 -0.26
CA VAL A 23 -15.72 3.00 -0.37
C VAL A 23 -14.23 2.73 -0.38
N LEU A 24 -13.74 2.09 0.68
CA LEU A 24 -12.35 1.69 0.83
C LEU A 24 -12.19 0.21 0.47
N THR A 25 -11.47 -0.10 -0.62
CA THR A 25 -11.09 -1.46 -1.03
C THR A 25 -12.26 -2.44 -1.26
N ASP A 26 -13.18 -2.14 -2.18
CA ASP A 26 -14.26 -3.08 -2.53
C ASP A 26 -13.76 -4.26 -3.39
N TRP A 27 -13.54 -5.38 -2.72
CA TRP A 27 -13.09 -6.66 -3.30
C TRP A 27 -14.20 -7.50 -3.93
N ARG A 28 -15.45 -7.04 -3.99
CA ARG A 28 -16.56 -7.81 -4.61
C ARG A 28 -16.32 -7.97 -6.12
N ASP A 29 -16.60 -9.16 -6.64
CA ASP A 29 -16.35 -9.56 -8.03
C ASP A 29 -17.61 -9.98 -8.80
N SER A 30 -18.80 -9.74 -8.24
CA SER A 30 -20.09 -10.05 -8.87
C SER A 30 -20.23 -9.41 -10.25
N HIS A 31 -19.59 -8.25 -10.46
CA HIS A 31 -19.54 -7.55 -11.74
C HIS A 31 -18.85 -8.34 -12.86
N LEU A 32 -18.04 -9.35 -12.52
CA LEU A 32 -17.43 -10.27 -13.48
C LEU A 32 -18.37 -11.43 -13.85
N GLY A 33 -19.60 -11.43 -13.31
CA GLY A 33 -20.78 -12.24 -13.67
C GLY A 33 -20.76 -12.77 -15.10
N ASN A 34 -20.78 -11.80 -16.01
CA ASN A 34 -20.93 -12.00 -17.45
C ASN A 34 -19.60 -11.80 -18.21
N GLU A 35 -18.47 -11.78 -17.51
CA GLU A 35 -17.14 -11.50 -18.07
C GLU A 35 -16.17 -12.67 -17.76
N PRO A 36 -16.43 -13.89 -18.29
CA PRO A 36 -15.68 -15.10 -17.90
C PRO A 36 -14.17 -15.00 -18.16
N TYR A 37 -13.77 -14.27 -19.21
CA TYR A 37 -12.37 -14.04 -19.54
C TYR A 37 -11.63 -13.15 -18.52
N LEU A 38 -12.33 -12.24 -17.83
CA LEU A 38 -11.75 -11.44 -16.74
C LEU A 38 -11.74 -12.21 -15.42
N ARG A 39 -12.79 -13.02 -15.17
CA ARG A 39 -12.97 -13.73 -13.90
C ARG A 39 -11.79 -14.64 -13.57
N ALA A 40 -11.33 -15.45 -14.52
CA ALA A 40 -10.27 -16.43 -14.27
C ALA A 40 -8.97 -15.78 -13.78
N ASN A 41 -8.60 -14.61 -14.32
CA ASN A 41 -7.41 -13.90 -13.87
C ASN A 41 -7.67 -13.06 -12.61
N ASN A 42 -8.89 -12.51 -12.43
CA ASN A 42 -9.26 -11.82 -11.19
C ASN A 42 -9.22 -12.74 -9.97
N SER A 43 -9.57 -14.01 -10.12
CA SER A 43 -9.45 -14.98 -9.03
C SER A 43 -7.99 -15.14 -8.55
N LYS A 44 -7.00 -14.96 -9.43
CA LYS A 44 -5.57 -15.12 -9.11
C LYS A 44 -4.90 -13.83 -8.67
N ILE A 45 -5.16 -12.74 -9.41
CA ILE A 45 -4.64 -11.39 -9.14
C ILE A 45 -5.85 -10.46 -9.05
N PRO A 46 -6.47 -10.35 -7.87
CA PRO A 46 -7.70 -9.59 -7.71
C PRO A 46 -7.44 -8.08 -7.79
N THR A 47 -8.47 -7.35 -8.19
CA THR A 47 -8.55 -5.90 -8.07
C THR A 47 -9.69 -5.51 -7.15
N PHE A 48 -9.64 -4.28 -6.64
CA PHE A 48 -10.69 -3.69 -5.82
C PHE A 48 -11.01 -2.29 -6.32
N LEU A 49 -12.15 -1.76 -5.89
CA LEU A 49 -12.58 -0.39 -6.20
C LEU A 49 -12.36 0.55 -4.99
N TYR A 50 -11.81 1.73 -5.23
CA TYR A 50 -12.08 2.93 -4.43
C TYR A 50 -13.17 3.76 -5.08
N ALA A 51 -14.11 4.27 -4.27
CA ALA A 51 -15.13 5.20 -4.72
C ALA A 51 -15.25 6.35 -3.73
N MET A 52 -15.10 7.58 -4.22
CA MET A 52 -15.14 8.80 -3.43
C MET A 52 -16.08 9.80 -4.11
N PRO A 53 -17.38 9.78 -3.75
CA PRO A 53 -18.34 10.78 -4.21
C PRO A 53 -17.96 12.17 -3.70
N PHE A 54 -18.08 13.17 -4.56
CA PHE A 54 -18.00 14.59 -4.19
C PHE A 54 -19.38 15.21 -4.09
N ASP A 55 -20.29 14.81 -4.99
CA ASP A 55 -21.71 15.13 -4.97
C ASP A 55 -22.50 14.02 -5.70
N SER A 56 -23.81 14.17 -5.89
CA SER A 56 -24.69 13.17 -6.52
C SER A 56 -24.37 12.86 -7.99
N SER A 57 -23.54 13.69 -8.62
CA SER A 57 -23.18 13.63 -10.03
C SER A 57 -21.67 13.55 -10.27
N LEU A 58 -20.83 13.93 -9.31
CA LEU A 58 -19.36 13.94 -9.42
C LEU A 58 -18.73 12.92 -8.47
N ILE A 59 -17.95 11.98 -9.02
CA ILE A 59 -17.30 10.94 -8.24
C ILE A 59 -15.93 10.58 -8.80
N PHE A 60 -14.98 10.34 -7.90
CA PHE A 60 -13.72 9.69 -8.21
C PHE A 60 -13.86 8.17 -8.01
N LEU A 61 -13.47 7.41 -9.03
CA LEU A 61 -13.49 5.95 -9.03
C LEU A 61 -12.11 5.44 -9.42
N GLU A 62 -11.57 4.48 -8.68
CA GLU A 62 -10.27 3.87 -8.98
C GLU A 62 -10.33 2.35 -8.84
N GLU A 63 -10.10 1.62 -9.94
CA GLU A 63 -9.89 0.17 -9.90
C GLU A 63 -8.39 -0.11 -9.73
N THR A 64 -8.04 -0.88 -8.70
CA THR A 64 -6.65 -1.01 -8.23
C THR A 64 -6.29 -2.46 -7.97
N SER A 65 -5.11 -2.88 -8.42
CA SER A 65 -4.48 -4.15 -8.00
C SER A 65 -3.56 -3.88 -6.81
N LEU A 66 -3.81 -4.51 -5.67
CA LEU A 66 -3.07 -4.25 -4.42
C LEU A 66 -1.57 -4.45 -4.54
N VAL A 67 -1.13 -5.65 -4.91
CA VAL A 67 0.27 -5.93 -5.18
C VAL A 67 0.39 -7.17 -6.06
N SER A 68 1.18 -7.07 -7.12
CA SER A 68 1.42 -8.19 -8.04
C SER A 68 2.89 -8.28 -8.45
N ARG A 69 3.31 -9.49 -8.83
CA ARG A 69 4.62 -9.79 -9.42
C ARG A 69 4.43 -10.96 -10.40
N PRO A 70 4.50 -10.74 -11.74
CA PRO A 70 4.71 -9.47 -12.45
C PRO A 70 3.54 -8.50 -12.29
N VAL A 71 3.72 -7.25 -12.77
CA VAL A 71 2.67 -6.22 -12.74
C VAL A 71 1.46 -6.64 -13.59
N LEU A 72 0.25 -6.40 -13.09
CA LEU A 72 -0.98 -6.61 -13.86
C LEU A 72 -1.04 -5.65 -15.06
N SER A 73 -1.60 -6.11 -16.18
CA SER A 73 -1.76 -5.27 -17.36
C SER A 73 -2.70 -4.10 -17.08
N TYR A 74 -2.28 -2.88 -17.44
CA TYR A 74 -3.12 -1.69 -17.33
C TYR A 74 -4.45 -1.84 -18.09
N MET A 75 -4.41 -2.48 -19.27
CA MET A 75 -5.62 -2.71 -20.07
C MET A 75 -6.61 -3.63 -19.36
N GLU A 76 -6.12 -4.59 -18.58
CA GLU A 76 -6.98 -5.49 -17.83
C GLU A 76 -7.70 -4.77 -16.69
N ILE A 77 -7.02 -3.91 -15.95
CA ILE A 77 -7.62 -3.07 -14.90
C ILE A 77 -8.72 -2.20 -15.49
N LYS A 78 -8.45 -1.56 -16.63
CA LYS A 78 -9.45 -0.75 -17.33
C LYS A 78 -10.67 -1.57 -17.74
N ARG A 79 -10.48 -2.79 -18.27
CA ARG A 79 -11.59 -3.69 -18.62
C ARG A 79 -12.41 -4.10 -17.39
N ARG A 80 -11.77 -4.39 -16.26
CA ARG A 80 -12.45 -4.69 -14.99
C ARG A 80 -13.25 -3.50 -14.47
N MET A 81 -12.67 -2.29 -14.52
CA MET A 81 -13.38 -1.06 -14.18
C MET A 81 -14.63 -0.87 -15.06
N VAL A 82 -14.50 -1.02 -16.38
CA VAL A 82 -15.65 -0.91 -17.32
C VAL A 82 -16.73 -1.95 -17.01
N ALA A 83 -16.34 -3.20 -16.74
CA ALA A 83 -17.28 -4.24 -16.34
C ALA A 83 -18.01 -3.87 -15.04
N ARG A 84 -17.29 -3.32 -14.06
CA ARG A 84 -17.85 -2.84 -12.79
C ARG A 84 -18.84 -1.69 -12.98
N LEU A 85 -18.47 -0.66 -13.73
CA LEU A 85 -19.35 0.48 -14.02
C LEU A 85 -20.65 0.01 -14.69
N ARG A 86 -20.54 -0.89 -15.67
CA ARG A 86 -21.70 -1.47 -16.35
C ARG A 86 -22.59 -2.25 -15.39
N HIS A 87 -22.01 -3.09 -14.53
CA HIS A 87 -22.74 -3.87 -13.53
C HIS A 87 -23.48 -2.98 -12.52
N LEU A 88 -22.88 -1.86 -12.12
CA LEU A 88 -23.49 -0.90 -11.21
C LEU A 88 -24.50 0.04 -11.90
N GLY A 89 -24.72 -0.09 -13.21
CA GLY A 89 -25.61 0.79 -13.96
C GLY A 89 -25.13 2.24 -14.07
N ILE A 90 -23.84 2.49 -13.80
CA ILE A 90 -23.25 3.82 -13.79
C ILE A 90 -23.01 4.27 -15.24
N ARG A 91 -23.64 5.37 -15.65
CA ARG A 91 -23.45 6.00 -16.97
C ARG A 91 -22.60 7.26 -16.83
N VAL A 92 -21.38 7.19 -17.37
CA VAL A 92 -20.46 8.32 -17.44
C VAL A 92 -20.98 9.33 -18.46
N LYS A 93 -21.26 10.56 -18.04
CA LYS A 93 -21.56 11.69 -18.95
C LYS A 93 -20.29 12.27 -19.52
N LYS A 94 -19.32 12.54 -18.64
CA LYS A 94 -18.08 13.23 -18.96
C LYS A 94 -16.98 12.77 -18.03
N VAL A 95 -15.83 12.41 -18.59
CA VAL A 95 -14.61 12.19 -17.81
C VAL A 95 -13.88 13.53 -17.73
N ILE A 96 -13.64 14.01 -16.52
CA ILE A 96 -12.92 15.24 -16.25
C ILE A 96 -11.42 14.95 -16.20
N GLU A 97 -11.03 13.90 -15.48
CA GLU A 97 -9.63 13.46 -15.37
C GLU A 97 -9.49 11.94 -15.48
N VAL A 98 -8.32 11.52 -15.95
CA VAL A 98 -7.93 10.11 -16.02
C VAL A 98 -6.60 9.94 -15.29
N GLU A 99 -6.59 9.05 -14.30
CA GLU A 99 -5.39 8.67 -13.57
C GLU A 99 -4.87 7.30 -14.04
N LYS A 100 -3.55 7.24 -14.21
CA LYS A 100 -2.78 6.01 -14.43
C LYS A 100 -1.68 5.95 -13.39
N CYS A 101 -1.82 5.06 -12.42
CA CYS A 101 -0.90 4.97 -11.31
C CYS A 101 -0.11 3.66 -11.37
N LEU A 102 1.20 3.74 -11.15
CA LEU A 102 2.10 2.59 -10.97
C LEU A 102 2.98 2.88 -9.75
N ILE A 103 2.82 2.07 -8.70
CA ILE A 103 3.54 2.23 -7.44
C ILE A 103 4.49 1.04 -7.24
N PRO A 104 5.81 1.27 -7.20
CA PRO A 104 6.77 0.28 -6.74
C PRO A 104 6.58 0.03 -5.23
N MET A 105 5.89 -1.06 -4.89
CA MET A 105 5.52 -1.36 -3.50
C MET A 105 6.77 -1.62 -2.67
N GLY A 106 7.06 -0.68 -1.77
CA GLY A 106 8.29 -0.63 -0.98
C GLY A 106 9.48 -0.04 -1.74
N GLY A 107 9.59 -0.28 -3.04
CA GLY A 107 10.68 0.20 -3.89
C GLY A 107 12.07 -0.31 -3.50
N PRO A 108 13.09 -0.12 -4.36
CA PRO A 108 14.47 -0.38 -3.99
C PRO A 108 14.92 0.59 -2.90
N LEU A 109 15.76 0.11 -2.00
CA LEU A 109 16.40 0.98 -1.01
C LEU A 109 17.51 1.81 -1.68
N PRO A 110 17.71 3.08 -1.25
CA PRO A 110 18.83 3.87 -1.71
C PRO A 110 20.15 3.21 -1.31
N ARG A 111 21.14 3.22 -2.21
CA ARG A 111 22.50 2.74 -1.92
C ARG A 111 23.23 3.77 -1.06
N ILE A 112 23.62 3.40 0.14
CA ILE A 112 24.32 4.27 1.10
C ILE A 112 25.70 3.66 1.35
N PRO A 113 26.79 4.45 1.40
CA PRO A 113 26.83 5.92 1.44
C PRO A 113 26.70 6.59 0.06
N GLN A 114 26.00 7.74 -0.01
CA GLN A 114 25.93 8.61 -1.18
C GLN A 114 25.73 10.08 -0.76
N ASN A 115 26.11 11.03 -1.62
CA ASN A 115 26.04 12.48 -1.38
C ASN A 115 24.76 13.15 -1.93
N VAL A 116 23.92 12.42 -2.63
CA VAL A 116 22.60 12.90 -3.06
C VAL A 116 21.56 12.33 -2.10
N MET A 117 20.71 13.19 -1.54
CA MET A 117 19.64 12.74 -0.66
C MET A 117 18.32 12.68 -1.43
N ALA A 118 17.68 11.52 -1.38
CA ALA A 118 16.34 11.33 -1.92
C ALA A 118 15.28 11.57 -0.84
N ILE A 119 14.13 12.09 -1.23
CA ILE A 119 12.92 12.17 -0.39
C ILE A 119 11.69 11.70 -1.17
N GLY A 120 10.68 11.18 -0.47
CA GLY A 120 9.45 10.68 -1.11
C GLY A 120 9.61 9.31 -1.77
N GLY A 121 8.92 9.07 -2.89
CA GLY A 121 8.81 7.73 -3.51
C GLY A 121 10.15 7.02 -3.81
N ILE A 122 11.23 7.78 -4.01
CA ILE A 122 12.57 7.27 -4.30
C ILE A 122 13.47 7.08 -3.07
N SER A 123 12.99 7.43 -1.86
CA SER A 123 13.77 7.36 -0.63
C SER A 123 13.50 6.11 0.23
N GLY A 124 12.73 5.16 -0.30
CA GLY A 124 12.36 3.92 0.39
C GLY A 124 11.26 4.09 1.45
N VAL A 125 10.56 5.24 1.45
CA VAL A 125 9.47 5.53 2.39
C VAL A 125 8.10 5.06 1.89
N VAL A 126 7.99 4.51 0.68
CA VAL A 126 6.76 3.85 0.21
C VAL A 126 6.47 2.65 1.12
N HIS A 127 5.25 2.59 1.67
CA HIS A 127 4.84 1.47 2.52
C HIS A 127 4.72 0.18 1.68
N PRO A 128 5.50 -0.89 1.98
CA PRO A 128 5.54 -2.09 1.14
C PRO A 128 4.18 -2.78 0.93
N SER A 129 3.26 -2.75 1.90
CA SER A 129 1.99 -3.48 1.80
C SER A 129 0.80 -2.64 1.29
N THR A 130 0.91 -1.31 1.25
CA THR A 130 -0.22 -0.40 0.94
C THR A 130 0.10 0.65 -0.10
N GLY A 131 1.38 0.88 -0.41
CA GLY A 131 1.81 1.93 -1.34
C GLY A 131 1.77 3.34 -0.74
N TYR A 132 1.25 3.52 0.48
CA TYR A 132 1.10 4.84 1.11
C TYR A 132 2.47 5.46 1.43
N MET A 133 2.66 6.71 1.02
CA MET A 133 3.91 7.44 1.24
C MET A 133 3.75 8.90 1.66
N VAL A 134 2.62 9.56 1.36
CA VAL A 134 2.46 11.01 1.56
C VAL A 134 2.62 11.39 3.02
N ALA A 135 1.79 10.83 3.92
CA ALA A 135 1.88 11.10 5.36
C ALA A 135 3.25 10.72 5.94
N ARG A 136 3.86 9.61 5.50
CA ARG A 136 5.18 9.17 5.94
C ARG A 136 6.27 10.17 5.54
N THR A 137 6.21 10.67 4.31
CA THR A 137 7.16 11.65 3.78
C THR A 137 7.04 12.97 4.52
N MET A 138 5.81 13.44 4.74
CA MET A 138 5.57 14.67 5.50
C MET A 138 6.05 14.58 6.95
N ALA A 139 5.89 13.42 7.60
CA ALA A 139 6.36 13.22 8.97
C ALA A 139 7.90 13.23 9.08
N ILE A 140 8.61 12.77 8.05
CA ILE A 140 10.08 12.65 8.06
C ILE A 140 10.76 13.94 7.57
N ALA A 141 10.10 14.71 6.70
CA ALA A 141 10.63 15.96 6.15
C ALA A 141 11.23 16.92 7.20
N PRO A 142 10.55 17.27 8.32
CA PRO A 142 11.12 18.16 9.32
C PRO A 142 12.36 17.59 10.01
N VAL A 143 12.38 16.28 10.32
CA VAL A 143 13.53 15.61 10.95
C VAL A 143 14.78 15.71 10.07
N VAL A 144 14.61 15.50 8.77
CA VAL A 144 15.71 15.62 7.80
C VAL A 144 16.17 17.06 7.68
N ALA A 145 15.24 18.02 7.57
CA ALA A 145 15.56 19.44 7.45
C ALA A 145 16.33 19.95 8.68
N GLU A 146 15.91 19.59 9.88
CA GLU A 146 16.57 19.92 11.14
C GLU A 146 17.97 19.29 11.21
N THR A 147 18.10 18.01 10.86
CA THR A 147 19.40 17.33 10.80
C THR A 147 20.39 18.04 9.87
N ILE A 148 19.93 18.53 8.72
CA ILE A 148 20.75 19.29 7.77
C ILE A 148 21.10 20.67 8.34
N ALA A 149 20.13 21.38 8.92
CA ALA A 149 20.34 22.70 9.51
C ALA A 149 21.37 22.64 10.66
N GLU A 150 21.28 21.65 11.54
CA GLU A 150 22.25 21.40 12.60
C GLU A 150 23.66 21.16 12.06
N CYS A 151 23.80 20.38 10.99
CA CYS A 151 25.11 20.12 10.37
C CYS A 151 25.72 21.38 9.75
N LEU A 152 24.90 22.28 9.23
CA LEU A 152 25.34 23.51 8.58
C LEU A 152 25.46 24.71 9.53
N GLY A 153 25.09 24.53 10.81
CA GLY A 153 25.03 25.58 11.82
C GLY A 153 26.38 26.24 12.15
N SER A 154 26.29 27.43 12.76
CA SER A 154 27.39 28.38 12.91
C SER A 154 28.51 27.95 13.87
N THR A 155 28.21 27.08 14.84
CA THR A 155 29.17 26.66 15.88
C THR A 155 30.05 25.50 15.44
N ARG A 156 29.53 24.57 14.63
CA ARG A 156 30.31 23.45 14.08
C ARG A 156 29.73 22.99 12.75
N ILE A 157 30.42 23.33 11.67
CA ILE A 157 30.01 22.93 10.33
C ILE A 157 30.49 21.50 10.06
N ILE A 158 29.55 20.56 9.96
CA ILE A 158 29.77 19.19 9.48
C ILE A 158 29.54 19.19 7.97
N ARG A 159 30.55 18.78 7.19
CA ARG A 159 30.46 18.72 5.72
C ARG A 159 30.75 17.33 5.17
N GLY A 160 30.47 17.16 3.88
CA GLY A 160 30.81 15.96 3.13
C GLY A 160 30.13 14.72 3.72
N ARG A 161 30.86 13.60 3.74
CA ARG A 161 30.33 12.28 4.08
C ARG A 161 29.60 12.23 5.42
N ALA A 162 30.08 12.97 6.42
CA ALA A 162 29.50 12.99 7.76
C ALA A 162 28.09 13.61 7.79
N LEU A 163 27.87 14.71 7.06
CA LEU A 163 26.55 15.34 6.93
C LEU A 163 25.57 14.38 6.26
N TYR A 164 25.97 13.81 5.11
CA TYR A 164 25.09 12.89 4.37
C TYR A 164 24.74 11.66 5.19
N HIS A 165 25.71 11.10 5.92
CA HIS A 165 25.48 9.97 6.82
C HIS A 165 24.47 10.33 7.92
N LYS A 166 24.60 11.50 8.56
CA LYS A 166 23.65 11.98 9.58
C LYS A 166 22.25 12.15 8.99
N ALA A 167 22.13 12.80 7.82
CA ALA A 167 20.85 13.03 7.16
C ALA A 167 20.16 11.73 6.73
N TRP A 168 20.91 10.77 6.18
CA TRP A 168 20.39 9.44 5.84
C TRP A 168 19.93 8.65 7.08
N ASN A 169 20.66 8.75 8.19
CA ASN A 169 20.25 8.13 9.45
C ASN A 169 18.98 8.77 10.03
N GLY A 170 18.81 10.09 9.91
CA GLY A 170 17.57 10.78 10.29
C GLY A 170 16.36 10.33 9.46
N LEU A 171 16.56 10.08 8.16
CA LEU A 171 15.51 9.54 7.29
C LEU A 171 15.14 8.09 7.61
N ARG A 172 16.13 7.25 7.95
CA ARG A 172 15.98 5.80 8.13
C ARG A 172 16.60 5.32 9.45
N PRO A 173 16.06 5.73 10.60
CA PRO A 173 16.50 5.19 11.88
C PRO A 173 16.19 3.69 11.97
N ILE A 174 16.87 3.00 12.88
CA ILE A 174 16.83 1.55 13.04
C ILE A 174 15.39 1.02 13.14
N GLU A 175 14.55 1.71 13.92
CA GLU A 175 13.15 1.34 14.14
C GLU A 175 12.37 1.34 12.83
N LYS A 176 12.60 2.34 11.96
CA LYS A 176 11.92 2.44 10.66
C LYS A 176 12.42 1.39 9.68
N ARG A 177 13.67 0.96 9.78
CA ARG A 177 14.20 -0.16 8.98
C ARG A 177 13.56 -1.47 9.41
N CYS A 178 13.50 -1.74 10.71
CA CYS A 178 12.79 -2.91 11.25
C CYS A 178 11.29 -2.90 10.91
N THR A 179 10.58 -1.78 11.05
CA THR A 179 9.16 -1.67 10.69
C THR A 179 8.95 -1.99 9.21
N ARG A 180 9.86 -1.53 8.35
CA ARG A 180 9.78 -1.83 6.92
C ARG A 180 9.90 -3.33 6.65
N GLU A 181 10.70 -4.07 7.40
CA GLU A 181 10.80 -5.53 7.23
C GLU A 181 9.47 -6.22 7.54
N PHE A 182 8.76 -5.81 8.58
CA PHE A 182 7.38 -6.30 8.86
C PHE A 182 6.41 -5.99 7.72
N CYS A 183 6.42 -4.75 7.21
CA CYS A 183 5.57 -4.38 6.08
C CYS A 183 5.94 -5.16 4.80
N SER A 184 7.23 -5.42 4.60
CA SER A 184 7.75 -6.19 3.45
C SER A 184 7.32 -7.65 3.54
N PHE A 185 7.35 -8.24 4.74
CA PHE A 185 6.76 -9.54 5.00
C PHE A 185 5.26 -9.56 4.67
N GLY A 186 4.48 -8.59 5.16
CA GLY A 186 3.05 -8.48 4.83
C GLY A 186 2.79 -8.36 3.32
N MET A 187 3.63 -7.63 2.59
CA MET A 187 3.55 -7.55 1.13
C MET A 187 3.82 -8.92 0.47
N GLU A 188 4.86 -9.64 0.90
CA GLU A 188 5.18 -10.96 0.35
C GLU A 188 4.09 -12.00 0.70
N THR A 189 3.40 -11.86 1.83
CA THR A 189 2.18 -12.63 2.14
C THR A 189 1.05 -12.31 1.17
N LEU A 190 0.73 -11.04 0.97
CA LEU A 190 -0.34 -10.60 0.06
C LEU A 190 -0.10 -11.07 -1.39
N LEU A 191 1.15 -11.13 -1.84
CA LEU A 191 1.54 -11.65 -3.15
C LEU A 191 1.19 -13.14 -3.37
N LYS A 192 0.89 -13.89 -2.31
CA LYS A 192 0.60 -15.33 -2.34
C LYS A 192 -0.89 -15.65 -2.22
N LEU A 193 -1.72 -14.66 -1.95
CA LEU A 193 -3.15 -14.84 -1.74
C LEU A 193 -3.90 -14.70 -3.07
N ASP A 194 -4.87 -15.58 -3.28
CA ASP A 194 -5.86 -15.44 -4.34
C ASP A 194 -7.00 -14.51 -3.87
N LEU A 195 -8.07 -14.36 -4.66
CA LEU A 195 -9.19 -13.49 -4.29
C LEU A 195 -9.83 -13.89 -2.95
N MET A 196 -10.00 -15.19 -2.68
CA MET A 196 -10.63 -15.65 -1.44
C MET A 196 -9.73 -15.45 -0.23
N GLY A 197 -8.43 -15.76 -0.36
CA GLY A 197 -7.42 -15.48 0.64
C GLY A 197 -7.32 -13.98 0.94
N THR A 198 -7.36 -13.14 -0.10
CA THR A 198 -7.33 -11.67 0.03
C THR A 198 -8.56 -11.15 0.78
N ARG A 199 -9.76 -11.63 0.44
CA ARG A 199 -10.99 -11.27 1.18
C ARG A 199 -10.90 -11.69 2.65
N GLY A 200 -10.46 -12.92 2.92
CA GLY A 200 -10.28 -13.41 4.29
C GLY A 200 -9.26 -12.59 5.08
N PHE A 201 -8.17 -12.18 4.44
CA PHE A 201 -7.16 -11.30 5.03
C PHE A 201 -7.75 -9.93 5.39
N PHE A 202 -8.42 -9.25 4.44
CA PHE A 202 -8.96 -7.92 4.70
C PHE A 202 -10.14 -7.94 5.67
N GLN A 203 -10.95 -9.00 5.67
CA GLN A 203 -11.97 -9.21 6.69
C GLN A 203 -11.32 -9.24 8.08
N ALA A 204 -10.33 -10.12 8.28
CA ALA A 204 -9.61 -10.19 9.55
C ALA A 204 -8.91 -8.86 9.91
N PHE A 205 -8.35 -8.16 8.92
CA PHE A 205 -7.68 -6.87 9.13
C PHE A 205 -8.63 -5.78 9.63
N PHE A 206 -9.83 -5.67 9.06
CA PHE A 206 -10.81 -4.66 9.45
C PHE A 206 -11.63 -5.05 10.69
N ASP A 207 -11.69 -6.35 11.03
CA ASP A 207 -12.32 -6.85 12.26
C ASP A 207 -11.47 -6.62 13.52
N LEU A 208 -10.17 -6.30 13.36
CA LEU A 208 -9.33 -5.90 14.49
C LEU A 208 -9.78 -4.55 15.08
N ASP A 209 -9.34 -4.29 16.32
CA ASP A 209 -9.55 -2.99 16.97
C ASP A 209 -9.14 -1.85 16.02
N PRO A 210 -10.01 -0.84 15.82
CA PRO A 210 -9.73 0.28 14.93
C PRO A 210 -8.40 0.98 15.14
N TYR A 211 -7.87 0.97 16.38
CA TYR A 211 -6.54 1.47 16.68
C TYR A 211 -5.47 0.84 15.78
N TYR A 212 -5.48 -0.48 15.63
CA TYR A 212 -4.42 -1.19 14.91
C TYR A 212 -4.38 -0.84 13.44
N TRP A 213 -5.51 -0.98 12.73
CA TRP A 213 -5.50 -0.71 11.29
C TRP A 213 -5.31 0.78 10.99
N ARG A 214 -5.83 1.70 11.83
CA ARG A 214 -5.59 3.15 11.67
C ARG A 214 -4.11 3.48 11.83
N CYS A 215 -3.47 2.96 12.87
CA CYS A 215 -2.05 3.19 13.13
C CYS A 215 -1.16 2.49 12.09
N PHE A 216 -1.56 1.31 11.58
CA PHE A 216 -0.86 0.63 10.50
C PHE A 216 -0.88 1.46 9.21
N LEU A 217 -2.08 1.87 8.76
CA LEU A 217 -2.25 2.67 7.53
C LEU A 217 -1.57 4.05 7.62
N SER A 218 -1.51 4.63 8.83
CA SER A 218 -0.81 5.91 9.08
C SER A 218 0.67 5.76 9.46
N SER A 219 1.22 4.53 9.50
CA SER A 219 2.62 4.24 9.88
C SER A 219 3.03 4.74 11.26
N ARG A 220 2.10 4.68 12.22
CA ARG A 220 2.27 5.10 13.61
C ARG A 220 2.52 3.95 14.60
N LEU A 221 2.32 2.69 14.19
CA LEU A 221 2.61 1.55 15.05
C LEU A 221 4.12 1.43 15.32
N ALA A 222 4.49 1.28 16.60
CA ALA A 222 5.82 0.90 17.03
C ALA A 222 6.10 -0.58 16.73
N LEU A 223 7.37 -1.00 16.83
CA LEU A 223 7.76 -2.40 16.56
C LEU A 223 7.01 -3.44 17.42
N PRO A 224 6.87 -3.28 18.74
CA PRO A 224 6.11 -4.23 19.55
C PRO A 224 4.64 -4.29 19.12
N GLU A 225 4.05 -3.13 18.82
CA GLU A 225 2.66 -3.06 18.37
C GLU A 225 2.47 -3.69 16.99
N LEU A 226 3.47 -3.59 16.09
CA LEU A 226 3.46 -4.29 14.79
C LEU A 226 3.53 -5.80 14.96
N ALA A 227 4.33 -6.29 15.91
CA ALA A 227 4.39 -7.71 16.24
C ALA A 227 3.05 -8.20 16.81
N CYS A 228 2.47 -7.47 17.77
CA CYS A 228 1.13 -7.74 18.31
C CYS A 228 0.06 -7.70 17.22
N PHE A 229 0.08 -6.69 16.36
CA PHE A 229 -0.82 -6.56 15.22
C PHE A 229 -0.71 -7.77 14.28
N SER A 230 0.51 -8.18 13.93
CA SER A 230 0.76 -9.33 13.04
C SER A 230 0.25 -10.64 13.66
N LEU A 231 0.47 -10.83 14.97
CA LEU A 231 -0.02 -11.98 15.71
C LEU A 231 -1.56 -11.97 15.81
N SER A 232 -2.16 -10.83 16.16
CA SER A 232 -3.60 -10.67 16.24
C SER A 232 -4.25 -10.93 14.90
N LEU A 233 -3.67 -10.44 13.80
CA LEU A 233 -4.16 -10.70 12.44
C LEU A 233 -4.13 -12.21 12.12
N PHE A 234 -3.05 -12.90 12.48
CA PHE A 234 -2.96 -14.35 12.31
C PHE A 234 -4.00 -15.11 13.16
N VAL A 235 -4.18 -14.70 14.43
CA VAL A 235 -5.16 -15.31 15.34
C VAL A 235 -6.60 -15.01 14.93
N HIS A 236 -6.92 -13.88 14.30
CA HIS A 236 -8.28 -13.59 13.85
C HIS A 236 -8.55 -14.07 12.42
N ALA A 237 -7.50 -14.42 11.67
CA ALA A 237 -7.66 -14.98 10.33
C ALA A 237 -8.38 -16.33 10.35
N LEU A 238 -9.18 -16.58 9.30
CA LEU A 238 -9.82 -17.86 9.05
C LEU A 238 -8.78 -18.98 8.95
N ASN A 239 -9.17 -20.22 9.29
CA ASN A 239 -8.25 -21.37 9.24
C ASN A 239 -7.60 -21.58 7.87
N SER A 240 -8.33 -21.30 6.78
CA SER A 240 -7.79 -21.31 5.42
C SER A 240 -6.70 -20.25 5.21
N SER A 241 -6.92 -19.03 5.68
CA SER A 241 -5.93 -17.94 5.62
C SER A 241 -4.71 -18.22 6.51
N ARG A 242 -4.90 -18.82 7.70
CA ARG A 242 -3.78 -19.25 8.56
C ARG A 242 -2.95 -20.34 7.88
N PHE A 243 -3.62 -21.33 7.27
CA PHE A 243 -2.96 -22.38 6.51
C PHE A 243 -2.14 -21.79 5.34
N ASP A 244 -2.71 -20.83 4.61
CA ASP A 244 -2.00 -20.10 3.56
C ASP A 244 -0.76 -19.38 4.08
N ILE A 245 -0.86 -18.69 5.23
CA ILE A 245 0.30 -18.00 5.83
C ILE A 245 1.39 -19.02 6.21
N VAL A 246 1.03 -20.10 6.92
CA VAL A 246 1.98 -21.11 7.39
C VAL A 246 2.66 -21.84 6.23
N THR A 247 1.92 -22.16 5.17
CA THR A 247 2.45 -22.94 4.04
C THR A 247 3.14 -22.08 2.99
N LYS A 248 2.65 -20.86 2.73
CA LYS A 248 3.16 -20.01 1.63
C LYS A 248 4.16 -18.95 2.08
N CYS A 249 4.21 -18.63 3.38
CA CYS A 249 5.06 -17.55 3.91
C CYS A 249 6.28 -17.94 4.78
N PRO A 250 6.77 -19.21 4.87
CA PRO A 250 7.92 -19.51 5.73
C PRO A 250 9.20 -18.83 5.22
N VAL A 251 9.41 -18.78 3.91
CA VAL A 251 10.60 -18.11 3.32
C VAL A 251 10.57 -16.59 3.55
N PRO A 252 9.47 -15.85 3.26
CA PRO A 252 9.35 -14.45 3.66
C PRO A 252 9.59 -14.20 5.15
N LEU A 253 9.08 -15.08 6.03
CA LEU A 253 9.25 -14.93 7.48
C LEU A 253 10.72 -15.08 7.88
N VAL A 254 11.41 -16.13 7.41
CA VAL A 254 12.84 -16.34 7.67
C VAL A 254 13.66 -15.16 7.14
N ARG A 255 13.33 -14.63 5.96
CA ARG A 255 13.98 -13.44 5.42
C ARG A 255 13.79 -12.21 6.31
N MET A 256 12.56 -11.96 6.78
CA MET A 256 12.28 -10.86 7.70
C MET A 256 13.11 -10.99 8.98
N LEU A 257 13.11 -12.18 9.60
CA LEU A 257 13.88 -12.43 10.83
C LEU A 257 15.40 -12.26 10.61
N GLY A 258 15.93 -12.76 9.49
CA GLY A 258 17.32 -12.58 9.12
C GLY A 258 17.70 -11.11 8.92
N ASN A 259 16.85 -10.34 8.24
CA ASN A 259 17.08 -8.90 8.05
C ASN A 259 17.00 -8.13 9.38
N LEU A 260 16.06 -8.49 10.27
CA LEU A 260 15.99 -7.89 11.61
C LEU A 260 17.27 -8.17 12.41
N ALA A 261 17.81 -9.38 12.34
CA ALA A 261 19.05 -9.75 13.02
C ALA A 261 20.30 -9.06 12.45
N LEU A 262 20.26 -8.58 11.20
CA LEU A 262 21.34 -7.79 10.59
C LEU A 262 21.26 -6.30 10.97
N GLU A 263 20.09 -5.85 11.40
CA GLU A 263 19.81 -4.47 11.77
C GLU A 263 20.11 -4.22 13.27
N THR A 264 19.94 -5.23 14.12
CA THR A 264 20.31 -5.25 15.55
C THR A 264 21.78 -5.60 15.77
#